data_AF-A0A957X2V6-F1
#
_entry.id   AF-A0A957X2V6-F1
#
_cell.length_a   1.000
_cell.length_b   1.000
_cell.length_c   1.000
_cell.angle_alpha   90.00
_cell.angle_beta   90.00
_cell.angle_gamma   90.00
#
_symmetry.space_group_name_H-M   'P 1'
#
loop_
_entity.id
_entity.type
_entity.pdbx_description
1 polymer ?
#
loop_
_entity_poly.entity_id
_entity_poly.type
_entity_poly.pdbx_seq_one_letter_code
_entity_poly.pdbx_strand_id
1 'polypeptide(L)'
;LSPTLASYPAGTLVTMTAVPTTGWRFTGWGGDITGMDNPLQLTMDHAYAVQATFAPILVNFTTAVEGSGVISSTLPPGSYPYGTVVTLMAKPASDHLFLGWAGDLADTQATTTLILDGDKHVTARFGRPAHALNVQITGQGTVAADVAAPYLHNQLVTLTATPNAGWRFAGWAGDGQGQQNPLALTMDGDKTVVATFVVDASGTSTYSLYLPLVTR
;
A
#
# COMPACT_ATOMS: atom_id res chain seq x y z
N LEU A 1 10.86 -14.87 -41.99
CA LEU A 1 10.61 -14.38 -43.37
C LEU A 1 10.22 -15.59 -44.19
N SER A 2 9.03 -15.58 -44.78
CA SER A 2 8.80 -16.37 -46.00
C SER A 2 9.36 -15.53 -47.15
N PRO A 3 10.23 -16.07 -48.02
CA PRO A 3 9.99 -17.36 -48.67
C PRO A 3 11.14 -18.39 -48.46
N THR A 4 10.87 -19.67 -48.70
CA THR A 4 11.70 -20.80 -48.21
C THR A 4 12.66 -21.42 -49.24
N LEU A 5 12.62 -21.00 -50.51
CA LEU A 5 13.51 -21.50 -51.58
C LEU A 5 14.76 -20.63 -51.74
N ALA A 6 15.87 -21.26 -52.13
CA ALA A 6 17.15 -20.59 -52.38
C ALA A 6 17.19 -19.79 -53.71
N SER A 7 16.31 -20.10 -54.67
CA SER A 7 16.17 -19.38 -55.93
C SER A 7 14.74 -19.52 -56.50
N TYR A 8 14.35 -18.56 -57.35
CA TYR A 8 13.04 -18.50 -58.00
C TYR A 8 13.22 -18.26 -59.51
N PRO A 9 12.46 -18.93 -60.39
CA PRO A 9 12.44 -18.63 -61.82
C PRO A 9 12.01 -17.18 -62.11
N ALA A 10 12.50 -16.61 -63.20
CA ALA A 10 12.00 -15.32 -63.69
C ALA A 10 10.49 -15.38 -63.99
N GLY A 11 9.76 -14.31 -63.70
CA GLY A 11 8.31 -14.22 -63.73
C GLY A 11 7.58 -14.78 -62.50
N THR A 12 8.27 -15.38 -61.54
CA THR A 12 7.63 -15.97 -60.35
C THR A 12 7.12 -14.87 -59.41
N LEU A 13 5.84 -14.92 -59.03
CA LEU A 13 5.29 -14.08 -57.97
C LEU A 13 5.62 -14.69 -56.59
N VAL A 14 6.48 -14.01 -55.84
CA VAL A 14 6.89 -14.33 -54.49
C VAL A 14 6.10 -13.49 -53.49
N THR A 15 5.55 -14.13 -52.46
CA THR A 15 4.90 -13.43 -51.33
C THR A 15 5.83 -13.49 -50.12
N MET A 16 6.23 -12.33 -49.64
CA MET A 16 7.05 -12.16 -48.45
C MET A 16 6.20 -11.69 -47.28
N THR A 17 6.32 -12.38 -46.14
CA THR A 17 5.61 -12.03 -44.91
C THR A 17 6.62 -11.77 -43.81
N ALA A 18 6.56 -10.56 -43.24
CA ALA A 18 7.27 -10.20 -42.03
C ALA A 18 6.41 -10.57 -40.82
N VAL A 19 6.91 -11.47 -39.97
CA VAL A 19 6.23 -11.90 -38.74
C VAL A 19 7.05 -11.36 -37.56
N PRO A 20 6.63 -10.25 -36.92
CA PRO A 20 7.33 -9.77 -35.74
C PRO A 20 7.16 -10.74 -34.57
N THR A 21 8.19 -10.87 -33.74
CA THR A 21 8.09 -11.55 -32.45
C THR A 21 7.33 -10.67 -31.44
N THR A 22 6.84 -11.26 -30.35
CA THR A 22 6.17 -10.53 -29.26
C THR A 22 7.02 -9.33 -28.80
N GLY A 23 6.37 -8.17 -28.64
CA GLY A 23 7.02 -6.92 -28.25
C GLY A 23 7.73 -6.16 -29.37
N TRP A 24 7.66 -6.65 -30.61
CA TRP A 24 8.18 -5.97 -31.79
C TRP A 24 7.07 -5.70 -32.80
N ARG A 25 7.28 -4.70 -33.65
CA ARG A 25 6.42 -4.38 -34.78
C ARG A 25 7.23 -4.27 -36.05
N PHE A 26 6.62 -4.68 -37.16
CA PHE A 26 7.16 -4.43 -38.49
C PHE A 26 7.14 -2.93 -38.80
N THR A 27 8.24 -2.39 -39.33
CA THR A 27 8.36 -0.96 -39.67
C THR A 27 8.63 -0.70 -41.14
N GLY A 28 8.75 -1.72 -41.97
CA GLY A 28 8.90 -1.56 -43.41
C GLY A 28 9.91 -2.52 -44.03
N TRP A 29 9.80 -2.65 -45.35
CA TRP A 29 10.79 -3.30 -46.20
C TRP A 29 11.83 -2.28 -46.67
N GLY A 30 13.05 -2.75 -46.89
CA GLY A 30 14.16 -1.96 -47.45
C GLY A 30 15.07 -2.81 -48.35
N GLY A 31 16.07 -2.14 -48.94
CA GLY A 31 16.93 -2.70 -49.98
C GLY A 31 16.38 -2.37 -51.37
N ASP A 32 16.30 -3.37 -52.23
CA ASP A 32 15.83 -3.20 -53.62
C ASP A 32 14.32 -2.92 -53.69
N ILE A 33 13.58 -3.19 -52.61
CA ILE A 33 12.16 -2.87 -52.47
C ILE A 33 11.93 -2.16 -51.14
N THR A 34 11.23 -1.03 -51.21
CA THR A 34 10.82 -0.25 -50.03
C THR A 34 9.30 -0.22 -49.94
N GLY A 35 8.77 -0.16 -48.72
CA GLY A 35 7.32 -0.08 -48.53
C GLY A 35 6.86 -0.60 -47.17
N MET A 36 5.56 -0.46 -46.91
CA MET A 36 4.94 -0.85 -45.64
C MET A 36 3.99 -2.03 -45.78
N ASP A 37 3.71 -2.49 -47.00
CA ASP A 37 2.77 -3.58 -47.25
C ASP A 37 3.32 -4.90 -46.67
N ASN A 38 2.51 -5.55 -45.83
CA ASN A 38 2.85 -6.84 -45.26
C ASN A 38 1.58 -7.71 -45.23
N PRO A 39 1.49 -8.75 -46.08
CA PRO A 39 2.55 -9.31 -46.92
C PRO A 39 2.93 -8.43 -48.14
N LEU A 40 4.20 -8.51 -48.56
CA LEU A 40 4.73 -7.89 -49.77
C LEU A 40 4.74 -8.90 -50.92
N GLN A 41 4.20 -8.53 -52.07
CA GLN A 41 4.22 -9.35 -53.28
C GLN A 41 5.24 -8.81 -54.29
N LEU A 42 6.06 -9.69 -54.85
CA LEU A 42 7.15 -9.35 -55.76
C LEU A 42 7.20 -10.35 -56.93
N THR A 43 7.19 -9.86 -58.16
CA THR A 43 7.48 -10.69 -59.34
C THR A 43 8.99 -10.69 -59.60
N MET A 44 9.60 -11.87 -59.61
CA MET A 44 11.04 -12.04 -59.81
C MET A 44 11.42 -11.78 -61.27
N ASP A 45 12.15 -10.72 -61.56
CA ASP A 45 12.73 -10.42 -62.88
C ASP A 45 14.27 -10.37 -62.85
N HIS A 46 14.85 -10.11 -61.68
CA HIS A 46 16.27 -10.28 -61.36
C HIS A 46 16.45 -10.74 -59.90
N ALA A 47 17.70 -10.85 -59.45
CA ALA A 47 17.97 -11.08 -58.03
C ALA A 47 17.62 -9.82 -57.22
N TYR A 48 16.91 -9.98 -56.10
CA TYR A 48 16.55 -8.89 -55.19
C TYR A 48 17.19 -9.10 -53.82
N ALA A 49 17.73 -8.03 -53.24
CA ALA A 49 18.11 -7.91 -51.85
C ALA A 49 17.03 -7.15 -51.08
N VAL A 50 16.13 -7.88 -50.41
CA VAL A 50 15.04 -7.31 -49.61
C VAL A 50 15.26 -7.61 -48.13
N GLN A 51 15.10 -6.59 -47.28
CA GLN A 51 15.26 -6.69 -45.84
C GLN A 51 13.98 -6.22 -45.14
N ALA A 52 13.51 -6.96 -44.13
CA ALA A 52 12.47 -6.50 -43.22
C ALA A 52 13.11 -5.77 -42.04
N THR A 53 12.56 -4.60 -41.70
CA THR A 53 12.94 -3.85 -40.51
C THR A 53 11.86 -3.99 -39.44
N PHE A 54 12.30 -4.11 -38.19
CA PHE A 54 11.44 -4.19 -37.03
C PHE A 54 11.91 -3.19 -35.98
N ALA A 55 10.96 -2.69 -35.19
CA ALA A 55 11.24 -1.85 -34.03
C ALA A 55 10.51 -2.39 -32.80
N PRO A 56 11.04 -2.17 -31.58
CA PRO A 56 10.33 -2.53 -30.36
C PRO A 56 9.03 -1.73 -30.27
N ILE A 57 7.99 -2.38 -29.73
CA ILE A 57 6.79 -1.69 -29.27
C ILE A 57 7.16 -1.03 -27.95
N LEU A 58 6.95 0.29 -27.86
CA LEU A 58 7.12 1.04 -26.63
C LEU A 58 5.76 1.28 -25.98
N VAL A 59 5.72 1.21 -24.66
CA VAL A 59 4.54 1.44 -23.83
C VAL A 59 4.87 2.41 -22.71
N ASN A 60 3.89 3.18 -22.27
CA ASN A 60 4.06 4.19 -21.23
C ASN A 60 3.81 3.60 -19.85
N PHE A 61 4.68 3.92 -18.91
CA PHE A 61 4.54 3.59 -17.50
C PHE A 61 4.44 4.88 -16.68
N THR A 62 3.39 4.99 -15.89
CA THR A 62 3.14 6.13 -15.00
C THR A 62 2.72 5.66 -13.61
N THR A 63 2.97 6.50 -12.61
CA THR A 63 2.56 6.25 -11.23
C THR A 63 1.87 7.46 -10.62
N ALA A 64 1.02 7.20 -9.62
CA ALA A 64 0.42 8.21 -8.78
C ALA A 64 0.45 7.79 -7.31
N VAL A 65 0.35 8.76 -6.41
CA VAL A 65 0.24 8.52 -4.96
C VAL A 65 -1.08 9.12 -4.48
N GLU A 66 -1.87 8.32 -3.79
CA GLU A 66 -3.05 8.75 -3.04
C GLU A 66 -2.71 8.70 -1.54
N GLY A 67 -2.90 9.81 -0.82
CA GLY A 67 -2.53 9.93 0.59
C GLY A 67 -1.04 10.23 0.81
N SER A 68 -0.53 9.94 2.00
CA SER A 68 0.84 10.30 2.40
C SER A 68 1.78 9.10 2.41
N GLY A 69 2.68 9.07 1.44
CA GLY A 69 3.70 8.05 1.28
C GLY A 69 4.51 8.31 0.01
N VAL A 70 5.37 7.35 -0.34
CA VAL A 70 6.17 7.43 -1.56
C VAL A 70 6.19 6.09 -2.28
N ILE A 71 6.30 6.16 -3.61
CA ILE A 71 6.62 5.02 -4.46
C ILE A 71 8.12 5.07 -4.76
N SER A 72 8.81 3.96 -4.54
CA SER A 72 10.12 3.68 -5.12
C SER A 72 9.94 2.60 -6.20
N SER A 73 10.67 2.73 -7.30
CA SER A 73 10.56 1.82 -8.45
C SER A 73 11.93 1.53 -9.03
N THR A 74 12.13 0.35 -9.60
CA THR A 74 13.36 0.01 -10.34
C THR A 74 13.51 0.84 -11.62
N LEU A 75 12.40 1.32 -12.18
CA LEU A 75 12.37 2.21 -13.35
C LEU A 75 11.48 3.44 -13.05
N PRO A 76 11.92 4.67 -13.36
CA PRO A 76 11.07 5.85 -13.23
C PRO A 76 9.89 5.82 -14.23
N PRO A 77 8.86 6.67 -14.06
CA PRO A 77 7.85 6.87 -15.10
C PRO A 77 8.47 7.25 -16.44
N GLY A 78 7.98 6.68 -17.53
CA GLY A 78 8.58 6.85 -18.85
C GLY A 78 8.05 5.85 -19.89
N SER A 79 8.75 5.76 -21.03
CA SER A 79 8.41 4.85 -22.12
C SER A 79 9.41 3.70 -22.19
N TYR A 80 8.91 2.46 -22.25
CA TYR A 80 9.71 1.25 -22.15
C TYR A 80 9.28 0.20 -23.16
N PRO A 81 10.17 -0.74 -23.57
CA PRO A 81 9.79 -1.86 -24.41
C PRO A 81 8.68 -2.70 -23.79
N TYR A 82 7.75 -3.16 -24.62
CA TYR A 82 6.71 -4.12 -24.24
C TYR A 82 7.32 -5.34 -23.53
N GLY A 83 6.68 -5.78 -22.45
CA GLY A 83 7.11 -6.91 -21.63
C GLY A 83 8.20 -6.57 -20.60
N THR A 84 8.65 -5.30 -20.53
CA THR A 84 9.54 -4.85 -19.46
C THR A 84 8.90 -5.10 -18.09
N VAL A 85 9.70 -5.59 -17.14
CA VAL A 85 9.25 -5.86 -15.76
C VAL A 85 9.75 -4.74 -14.83
N VAL A 86 8.85 -4.18 -14.04
CA VAL A 86 9.12 -3.12 -13.06
C VAL A 86 8.83 -3.65 -11.66
N THR A 87 9.74 -3.44 -10.71
CA THR A 87 9.46 -3.70 -9.30
C THR A 87 9.05 -2.40 -8.63
N LEU A 88 7.90 -2.41 -7.96
CA LEU A 88 7.33 -1.28 -7.25
C LEU A 88 7.39 -1.52 -5.74
N MET A 89 7.74 -0.49 -5.00
CA MET A 89 7.82 -0.48 -3.55
C MET A 89 7.08 0.72 -3.00
N ALA A 90 6.11 0.49 -2.12
CA ALA A 90 5.37 1.53 -1.42
C ALA A 90 5.94 1.69 0.00
N LYS A 91 6.25 2.94 0.37
CA LYS A 91 6.67 3.28 1.73
C LYS A 91 5.72 4.33 2.30
N PRO A 92 4.90 3.98 3.32
CA PRO A 92 4.06 4.94 4.01
C PRO A 92 4.86 6.02 4.74
N ALA A 93 4.24 7.19 4.96
CA ALA A 93 4.72 8.15 5.94
C ALA A 93 4.63 7.59 7.37
N SER A 94 5.30 8.21 8.35
CA SER A 94 5.47 7.69 9.72
C SER A 94 4.18 7.40 10.50
N ASP A 95 3.05 7.97 10.10
CA ASP A 95 1.73 7.81 10.72
C ASP A 95 0.67 7.23 9.78
N HIS A 96 1.08 6.76 8.59
CA HIS A 96 0.19 6.19 7.59
C HIS A 96 0.45 4.69 7.41
N LEU A 97 -0.56 3.98 6.92
CA LEU A 97 -0.48 2.61 6.44
C LEU A 97 -0.52 2.58 4.92
N PHE A 98 0.11 1.56 4.35
CA PHE A 98 -0.10 1.20 2.96
C PHE A 98 -1.44 0.47 2.84
N LEU A 99 -2.35 1.00 2.02
CA LEU A 99 -3.69 0.45 1.82
C LEU A 99 -3.76 -0.48 0.59
N GLY A 100 -2.77 -0.43 -0.30
CA GLY A 100 -2.71 -1.25 -1.51
C GLY A 100 -2.36 -0.46 -2.77
N TRP A 101 -2.04 -1.21 -3.82
CA TRP A 101 -1.90 -0.73 -5.19
C TRP A 101 -3.26 -0.74 -5.90
N ALA A 102 -3.47 0.22 -6.79
CA ALA A 102 -4.66 0.32 -7.64
C ALA A 102 -4.31 0.78 -9.07
N GLY A 103 -5.30 0.75 -9.97
CA GLY A 103 -5.13 1.04 -11.40
C GLY A 103 -4.89 -0.23 -12.19
N ASP A 104 -3.87 -0.25 -13.04
CA ASP A 104 -3.50 -1.43 -13.84
C ASP A 104 -2.75 -2.52 -13.04
N LEU A 105 -2.66 -2.33 -11.71
CA LEU A 105 -2.17 -3.30 -10.75
C LEU A 105 -3.03 -3.23 -9.48
N ALA A 106 -3.48 -4.39 -8.98
CA ALA A 106 -4.18 -4.50 -7.70
C ALA A 106 -3.46 -5.52 -6.82
N ASP A 107 -2.84 -5.04 -5.75
CA ASP A 107 -2.04 -5.86 -4.83
C ASP A 107 -2.01 -5.19 -3.44
N THR A 108 -1.95 -5.97 -2.37
CA THR A 108 -1.87 -5.49 -1.00
C THR A 108 -0.45 -5.58 -0.43
N GLN A 109 0.47 -6.24 -1.14
CA GLN A 109 1.88 -6.29 -0.75
C GLN A 109 2.57 -4.96 -1.07
N ALA A 110 3.27 -4.42 -0.08
CA ALA A 110 4.00 -3.15 -0.25
C ALA A 110 5.12 -3.24 -1.29
N THR A 111 5.59 -4.44 -1.65
CA THR A 111 6.53 -4.68 -2.75
C THR A 111 5.92 -5.67 -3.72
N THR A 112 5.89 -5.32 -5.01
CA THR A 112 5.24 -6.10 -6.07
C THR A 112 5.89 -5.86 -7.42
N THR A 113 5.55 -6.67 -8.43
CA THR A 113 6.09 -6.57 -9.79
C THR A 113 4.98 -6.31 -10.80
N LEU A 114 5.26 -5.45 -11.78
CA LEU A 114 4.38 -5.10 -12.89
C LEU A 114 5.04 -5.44 -14.22
N ILE A 115 4.31 -6.11 -15.12
CA ILE A 115 4.74 -6.33 -16.50
C ILE A 115 4.11 -5.25 -17.38
N LEU A 116 4.91 -4.53 -18.16
CA LEU A 116 4.46 -3.52 -19.10
C LEU A 116 4.03 -4.15 -20.43
N ASP A 117 2.90 -4.85 -20.43
CA ASP A 117 2.27 -5.48 -21.61
C ASP A 117 1.29 -4.54 -22.36
N GLY A 118 1.39 -3.25 -22.08
CA GLY A 118 0.55 -2.17 -22.57
C GLY A 118 0.91 -0.89 -21.82
N ASP A 119 0.24 0.21 -22.13
CA ASP A 119 0.32 1.39 -21.27
C ASP A 119 -0.18 1.03 -19.87
N LYS A 120 0.57 1.42 -18.84
CA LYS A 120 0.28 1.14 -17.44
C LYS A 120 0.28 2.40 -16.58
N HIS A 121 -0.73 2.50 -15.74
CA HIS A 121 -0.85 3.47 -14.68
C HIS A 121 -1.12 2.76 -13.35
N VAL A 122 -0.25 2.98 -12.36
CA VAL A 122 -0.37 2.38 -11.03
C VAL A 122 -0.40 3.44 -9.93
N THR A 123 -1.36 3.35 -9.04
CA THR A 123 -1.49 4.23 -7.87
C THR A 123 -1.13 3.48 -6.59
N ALA A 124 -0.23 4.01 -5.78
CA ALA A 124 -0.05 3.57 -4.40
C ALA A 124 -1.01 4.34 -3.49
N ARG A 125 -1.78 3.62 -2.67
CA ARG A 125 -2.75 4.20 -1.77
C ARG A 125 -2.24 4.10 -0.34
N PHE A 126 -2.21 5.24 0.34
CA PHE A 126 -1.83 5.37 1.74
C PHE A 126 -2.95 6.04 2.51
N GLY A 127 -3.09 5.69 3.77
CA GLY A 127 -4.08 6.33 4.62
C GLY A 127 -3.76 6.18 6.08
N ARG A 128 -4.36 7.03 6.88
CA ARG A 128 -4.26 7.00 8.33
C ARG A 128 -5.61 6.61 8.91
N PRO A 129 -5.91 5.30 8.99
CA PRO A 129 -7.22 4.85 9.44
C PRO A 129 -7.46 5.22 10.90
N ALA A 130 -8.73 5.34 11.27
CA ALA A 130 -9.13 5.50 12.66
C ALA A 130 -9.29 4.13 13.34
N HIS A 131 -9.01 4.09 14.63
CA HIS A 131 -9.15 2.92 15.51
C HIS A 131 -10.15 3.22 16.63
N ALA A 132 -10.81 2.17 17.10
CA ALA A 132 -11.68 2.23 18.26
C ALA A 132 -10.87 2.17 19.56
N LEU A 133 -11.27 2.98 20.55
CA LEU A 133 -10.78 2.88 21.93
C LEU A 133 -11.97 2.58 22.85
N ASN A 134 -11.98 1.38 23.42
CA ASN A 134 -12.97 0.95 24.39
C ASN A 134 -12.40 1.07 25.80
N VAL A 135 -13.01 1.93 26.64
CA VAL A 135 -12.59 2.11 28.04
C VAL A 135 -13.62 1.48 28.97
N GLN A 136 -13.17 0.52 29.76
CA GLN A 136 -13.96 -0.16 30.78
C GLN A 136 -13.52 0.29 32.17
N ILE A 137 -14.47 0.42 33.09
CA ILE A 137 -14.22 0.85 34.47
C ILE A 137 -14.69 -0.24 35.42
N THR A 138 -13.80 -0.66 36.33
CA THR A 138 -14.11 -1.53 37.46
C THR A 138 -14.00 -0.70 38.74
N GLY A 139 -15.06 -0.64 39.55
CA GLY A 139 -15.12 0.21 40.74
C GLY A 139 -15.76 1.57 40.46
N GLN A 140 -15.40 2.60 41.22
CA GLN A 140 -15.96 3.95 41.10
C GLN A 140 -14.90 5.01 40.78
N GLY A 141 -15.05 5.63 39.62
CA GLY A 141 -14.20 6.68 39.11
C GLY A 141 -14.57 7.03 37.68
N THR A 142 -13.80 7.91 37.06
CA THR A 142 -13.95 8.27 35.65
C THR A 142 -12.62 8.12 34.93
N VAL A 143 -12.69 7.95 33.61
CA VAL A 143 -11.52 8.02 32.73
C VAL A 143 -11.80 9.06 31.67
N ALA A 144 -10.87 9.98 31.45
CA ALA A 144 -10.92 10.97 30.38
C ALA A 144 -9.71 10.82 29.47
N ALA A 145 -9.96 10.89 28.16
CA ALA A 145 -8.91 11.06 27.16
C ALA A 145 -8.61 12.55 26.96
N ASP A 146 -7.35 12.87 26.69
CA ASP A 146 -6.90 14.23 26.33
C ASP A 146 -7.40 14.70 24.96
N VAL A 147 -7.66 13.76 24.05
CA VAL A 147 -8.19 13.99 22.70
C VAL A 147 -9.50 13.24 22.47
N ALA A 148 -10.39 13.82 21.65
CA ALA A 148 -11.65 13.21 21.27
C ALA A 148 -11.49 12.28 20.05
N ALA A 149 -12.38 11.29 19.93
CA ALA A 149 -12.48 10.43 18.76
C ALA A 149 -12.84 11.24 17.49
N PRO A 150 -12.48 10.76 16.28
CA PRO A 150 -11.82 9.49 15.98
C PRO A 150 -10.33 9.47 16.35
N TYR A 151 -9.84 8.31 16.78
CA TYR A 151 -8.43 8.12 17.13
C TYR A 151 -7.66 7.59 15.93
N LEU A 152 -6.76 8.39 15.38
CA LEU A 152 -6.03 8.05 14.16
C LEU A 152 -4.88 7.07 14.43
N HIS A 153 -4.50 6.28 13.43
CA HIS A 153 -3.36 5.37 13.51
C HIS A 153 -2.09 6.08 14.01
N ASN A 154 -1.38 5.46 14.94
CA ASN A 154 -0.21 6.00 15.64
C ASN A 154 -0.47 7.32 16.41
N GLN A 155 -1.72 7.74 16.62
CA GLN A 155 -2.02 8.86 17.52
C GLN A 155 -1.73 8.44 18.96
N LEU A 156 -0.97 9.28 19.67
CA LEU A 156 -0.78 9.15 21.11
C LEU A 156 -2.01 9.75 21.82
N VAL A 157 -2.64 8.95 22.68
CA VAL A 157 -3.78 9.33 23.51
C VAL A 157 -3.36 9.19 24.98
N THR A 158 -3.64 10.21 25.79
CA THR A 158 -3.37 10.18 27.22
C THR A 158 -4.67 9.96 27.99
N LEU A 159 -4.76 8.84 28.72
CA LEU A 159 -5.89 8.50 29.57
C LEU A 159 -5.60 8.88 31.02
N THR A 160 -6.48 9.70 31.60
CA THR A 160 -6.41 10.10 33.02
C THR A 160 -7.54 9.44 33.79
N ALA A 161 -7.20 8.61 34.77
CA ALA A 161 -8.14 8.04 35.73
C ALA A 161 -8.33 8.98 36.91
N THR A 162 -9.58 9.31 37.24
CA THR A 162 -9.94 10.13 38.39
C THR A 162 -10.81 9.29 39.33
N PRO A 163 -10.29 8.85 40.49
CA PRO A 163 -11.09 8.11 41.47
C PRO A 163 -12.21 8.97 42.03
N ASN A 164 -13.37 8.37 42.29
CA ASN A 164 -14.42 9.02 43.08
C ASN A 164 -14.00 9.11 44.56
N ALA A 165 -14.68 9.94 45.35
CA ALA A 165 -14.41 10.06 46.79
C ALA A 165 -14.51 8.70 47.50
N GLY A 166 -13.51 8.38 48.33
CA GLY A 166 -13.41 7.08 49.03
C GLY A 166 -12.84 5.93 48.19
N TRP A 167 -12.39 6.20 46.96
CA TRP A 167 -11.74 5.23 46.08
C TRP A 167 -10.34 5.71 45.71
N ARG A 168 -9.47 4.76 45.34
CA ARG A 168 -8.16 5.03 44.76
C ARG A 168 -7.98 4.26 43.47
N PHE A 169 -7.19 4.81 42.56
CA PHE A 169 -6.79 4.12 41.34
C PHE A 169 -5.85 2.95 41.69
N ALA A 170 -6.15 1.75 41.18
CA ALA A 170 -5.39 0.54 41.44
C ALA A 170 -4.48 0.15 40.27
N GLY A 171 -4.87 0.48 39.03
CA GLY A 171 -4.10 0.20 37.84
C GLY A 171 -4.94 0.09 36.56
N TRP A 172 -4.22 0.10 35.44
CA TRP A 172 -4.71 -0.18 34.10
C TRP A 172 -4.48 -1.66 33.75
N ALA A 173 -5.39 -2.23 32.96
CA ALA A 173 -5.23 -3.52 32.30
C ALA A 173 -5.76 -3.48 30.84
N GLY A 174 -5.61 -4.58 30.11
CA GLY A 174 -5.90 -4.66 28.68
C GLY A 174 -4.73 -4.17 27.85
N ASP A 175 -4.97 -3.25 26.91
CA ASP A 175 -3.94 -2.65 26.07
C ASP A 175 -3.17 -1.49 26.75
N GLY A 176 -3.60 -1.10 27.95
CA GLY A 176 -2.88 -0.23 28.86
C GLY A 176 -2.57 -1.00 30.14
N GLN A 177 -1.32 -1.07 30.57
CA GLN A 177 -0.93 -1.90 31.71
C GLN A 177 -0.15 -1.09 32.74
N GLY A 178 -0.28 -1.47 34.01
CA GLY A 178 0.48 -0.90 35.11
C GLY A 178 -0.27 0.18 35.88
N GLN A 179 0.44 0.90 36.74
CA GLN A 179 -0.16 1.82 37.71
C GLN A 179 0.06 3.30 37.39
N GLN A 180 0.78 3.60 36.31
CA GLN A 180 1.05 4.97 35.90
C GLN A 180 -0.25 5.67 35.50
N ASN A 181 -0.52 6.82 36.11
CA ASN A 181 -1.68 7.66 35.81
C ASN A 181 -1.21 9.12 35.77
N PRO A 182 -1.32 9.82 34.63
CA PRO A 182 -1.96 9.40 33.37
C PRO A 182 -1.23 8.29 32.60
N LEU A 183 -1.96 7.52 31.79
CA LEU A 183 -1.47 6.47 30.88
C LEU A 183 -1.34 7.03 29.46
N ALA A 184 -0.15 6.91 28.87
CA ALA A 184 0.07 7.20 27.46
C ALA A 184 -0.17 5.93 26.62
N LEU A 185 -1.05 6.01 25.62
CA LEU A 185 -1.49 4.90 24.78
C LEU A 185 -1.36 5.27 23.30
N THR A 186 -0.59 4.49 22.54
CA THR A 186 -0.50 4.67 21.08
C THR A 186 -1.59 3.87 20.38
N MET A 187 -2.38 4.53 19.54
CA MET A 187 -3.47 3.93 18.77
C MET A 187 -2.96 3.28 17.48
N ASP A 188 -2.21 2.19 17.59
CA ASP A 188 -1.69 1.40 16.46
C ASP A 188 -2.66 0.31 15.94
N GLY A 189 -3.81 0.16 16.60
CA GLY A 189 -4.91 -0.74 16.27
C GLY A 189 -6.10 -0.41 17.16
N ASP A 190 -7.18 -1.17 17.06
CA ASP A 190 -8.27 -1.10 18.04
C ASP A 190 -7.74 -1.46 19.43
N LYS A 191 -8.16 -0.72 20.45
CA LYS A 191 -7.66 -0.81 21.83
C LYS A 191 -8.80 -0.99 22.82
N THR A 192 -8.59 -1.85 23.82
CA THR A 192 -9.45 -1.97 25.00
C THR A 192 -8.61 -1.78 26.27
N VAL A 193 -8.97 -0.79 27.09
CA VAL A 193 -8.30 -0.49 28.35
C VAL A 193 -9.29 -0.60 29.52
N VAL A 194 -8.86 -1.22 30.61
CA VAL A 194 -9.63 -1.35 31.84
C VAL A 194 -8.99 -0.51 32.95
N ALA A 195 -9.72 0.46 33.49
CA ALA A 195 -9.33 1.19 34.69
C ALA A 195 -9.92 0.51 35.94
N THR A 196 -9.07 0.11 36.87
CA THR A 196 -9.53 -0.47 38.14
C THR A 196 -9.39 0.54 39.27
N PHE A 197 -10.48 0.78 39.98
CA PHE A 197 -10.53 1.55 41.22
C PHE A 197 -10.89 0.61 42.36
N VAL A 198 -10.26 0.79 43.51
CA VAL A 198 -10.57 0.04 44.73
C VAL A 198 -10.88 0.99 45.87
N VAL A 199 -11.68 0.55 46.84
CA VAL A 199 -12.00 1.36 48.03
C VAL A 199 -10.71 1.75 48.74
N ASP A 200 -10.62 3.02 49.13
CA ASP A 200 -9.50 3.53 49.91
C ASP A 200 -9.69 3.16 51.39
N ALA A 201 -9.12 2.02 51.78
CA ALA A 201 -9.21 1.49 53.14
C ALA A 201 -8.44 2.32 54.18
N SER A 202 -7.76 3.40 53.78
CA SER A 202 -7.11 4.33 54.71
C SER A 202 -8.10 5.22 55.49
N GLY A 203 -9.38 5.22 55.11
CA GLY A 203 -10.47 5.84 55.85
C GLY A 203 -11.03 4.99 57.00
N THR A 204 -10.20 4.44 57.89
CA THR A 204 -10.73 4.01 59.21
C THR A 204 -11.26 5.24 59.93
N SER A 205 -12.57 5.45 59.90
CA SER A 205 -13.23 6.34 60.83
C SER A 205 -13.03 5.75 62.23
N THR A 206 -12.07 6.27 62.99
CA THR A 206 -11.96 5.96 64.42
C THR A 206 -13.11 6.67 65.14
N TYR A 207 -14.16 5.93 65.47
CA TYR A 207 -15.21 6.41 66.36
C TYR A 207 -14.75 6.25 67.81
N SER A 208 -14.60 7.35 68.54
CA SER A 208 -14.32 7.33 69.98
C SER A 208 -15.62 7.11 70.76
N LEU A 209 -15.71 6.03 71.53
CA LEU A 209 -16.82 5.78 72.46
C LEU A 209 -16.60 6.61 73.73
N TYR A 210 -17.48 7.59 74.00
CA TYR A 210 -17.46 8.34 75.26
C TYR A 210 -18.30 7.60 76.31
N LEU A 211 -17.65 7.02 77.32
CA LEU A 211 -18.32 6.48 78.51
C LEU A 211 -18.33 7.58 79.59
N PRO A 212 -19.50 8.12 79.99
CA PRO A 212 -19.54 9.04 81.14
C PRO A 212 -19.21 8.27 82.42
N LEU A 213 -18.35 8.85 83.27
CA LEU A 213 -18.03 8.29 84.59
C LEU A 213 -19.32 8.14 85.41
N VAL A 214 -19.57 6.93 85.91
CA VAL A 214 -20.53 6.70 87.00
C VAL A 214 -19.76 6.88 88.31
N THR A 215 -20.01 7.97 89.02
CA THR A 215 -19.55 8.16 90.39
C THR A 215 -20.50 7.45 91.36
N ARG A 216 -19.93 6.65 92.26
CA ARG A 216 -20.55 6.29 93.55
C ARG A 216 -19.52 6.47 94.64
#